data_AF-A0A427AMH6-F1
#
_entry.id   AF-A0A427AMH6-F1
#
_cell.length_a   1.000
_cell.length_b   1.000
_cell.length_c   1.000
_cell.angle_alpha   90.00
_cell.angle_beta   90.00
_cell.angle_gamma   90.00
#
_symmetry.space_group_name_H-M   'P 1'
#
loop_
_entity.id
_entity.type
_entity.pdbx_description
1 polymer ?
#
loop_
_entity_poly.entity_id
_entity_poly.type
_entity_poly.pdbx_seq_one_letter_code
_entity_poly.pdbx_strand_id
1 'polypeptide(L)'
;TELCRFSGAKIYPGKGIRFVRSDSQVTFCYLSYREEGVIILIFLPQDIHAEAVKKRRRATKKPYSRSIVGATLEVIQKKRTEKPEVRDAAREAALRYCSFVALIVSYAIEI
;
A
#
# COMPACT_ATOMS: atom_id res chain seq x y z
N THR A 1 33.12 1.80 -10.87
CA THR A 1 33.40 0.61 -10.03
C THR A 1 32.76 -0.58 -10.69
N GLU A 2 33.57 -1.43 -11.32
CA GLU A 2 33.07 -2.65 -11.97
C GLU A 2 32.76 -3.70 -10.90
N LEU A 3 31.85 -4.61 -11.17
CA LEU A 3 31.55 -5.72 -10.25
C LEU A 3 32.21 -6.98 -10.78
N CYS A 4 32.86 -7.74 -9.89
CA CYS A 4 33.34 -9.07 -10.23
C CYS A 4 32.13 -9.98 -10.53
N ARG A 5 32.08 -10.58 -11.72
CA ARG A 5 30.95 -11.45 -12.11
C ARG A 5 30.85 -12.72 -11.28
N PHE A 6 31.96 -13.16 -10.69
CA PHE A 6 32.02 -14.36 -9.87
C PHE A 6 31.72 -14.10 -8.39
N SER A 7 32.24 -13.00 -7.83
CA SER A 7 32.18 -12.73 -6.38
C SER A 7 31.31 -11.54 -5.99
N GLY A 8 30.77 -10.78 -6.95
CA GLY A 8 29.98 -9.57 -6.67
C GLY A 8 30.78 -8.41 -6.05
N ALA A 9 32.07 -8.59 -5.78
CA ALA A 9 32.92 -7.59 -5.15
C ALA A 9 33.12 -6.36 -6.05
N LYS A 10 33.17 -5.17 -5.43
CA LYS A 10 33.44 -3.90 -6.12
C LYS A 10 34.91 -3.79 -6.50
N ILE A 11 35.17 -3.65 -7.79
CA ILE A 11 36.48 -3.44 -8.40
C ILE A 11 36.64 -1.95 -8.69
N TYR A 12 37.71 -1.39 -8.14
CA TYR A 12 38.14 -0.01 -8.33
C TYR A 12 39.24 0.03 -9.40
N PRO A 13 39.39 1.15 -10.13
CA PRO A 13 40.40 1.28 -11.18
C PRO A 13 41.80 0.93 -10.67
N GLY A 14 42.57 0.18 -11.47
CA GLY A 14 43.90 -0.32 -11.10
C GLY A 14 43.91 -1.62 -10.28
N LYS A 15 42.75 -2.20 -9.95
CA LYS A 15 42.64 -3.49 -9.25
C LYS A 15 42.04 -4.57 -10.14
N GLY A 16 42.50 -5.82 -9.97
CA GLY A 16 41.98 -6.99 -10.68
C GLY A 16 42.51 -7.15 -12.11
N ILE A 17 42.08 -8.23 -12.77
CA ILE A 17 42.42 -8.53 -14.16
C ILE A 17 41.15 -8.60 -15.03
N ARG A 18 41.29 -8.22 -16.30
CA ARG A 18 40.23 -8.38 -17.32
C ARG A 18 40.51 -9.66 -18.09
N PHE A 19 39.63 -10.64 -17.95
CA PHE A 19 39.65 -11.84 -18.76
C PHE A 19 38.71 -11.65 -19.95
N VAL A 20 39.24 -11.76 -21.17
CA VAL A 20 38.44 -11.72 -22.40
C VAL A 20 38.32 -13.15 -22.91
N ARG A 21 37.08 -13.67 -22.91
CA ARG A 21 36.79 -15.00 -23.46
C ARG A 21 36.69 -14.93 -25.00
N SER A 22 36.85 -16.07 -25.66
CA SER A 22 36.82 -16.19 -27.14
C SER A 22 35.52 -15.72 -27.80
N ASP A 23 34.42 -15.68 -27.05
CA ASP A 23 33.12 -15.12 -27.47
C ASP A 23 33.04 -13.59 -27.28
N SER A 24 34.18 -12.89 -27.12
CA SER A 24 34.31 -11.45 -26.83
C SER A 24 33.74 -11.00 -25.49
N GLN A 25 33.28 -11.93 -24.63
CA GLN A 25 32.78 -11.58 -23.32
C GLN A 25 33.93 -11.12 -22.41
N VAL A 26 33.91 -9.86 -22.01
CA VAL A 26 34.86 -9.27 -21.05
C VAL A 26 34.35 -9.51 -19.63
N THR A 27 35.10 -10.27 -18.85
CA THR A 27 34.80 -10.56 -17.45
C THR A 27 35.90 -10.01 -16.55
N PHE A 28 35.51 -9.25 -15.53
CA PHE A 28 36.42 -8.72 -14.52
C PHE A 28 36.57 -9.72 -13.39
N CYS A 29 37.80 -10.18 -13.15
CA CYS A 29 38.13 -11.13 -12.11
C CYS A 29 39.05 -10.46 -11.08
N TYR A 30 38.71 -10.61 -9.81
CA TYR A 30 39.64 -10.27 -8.73
C TYR A 30 40.64 -11.42 -8.59
N LEU A 31 41.94 -11.16 -8.73
CA LEU A 31 42.99 -12.16 -8.58
C LEU A 31 43.26 -12.34 -7.08
N SER A 32 42.41 -13.10 -6.40
CA SER A 32 42.78 -13.72 -5.14
C SER A 32 43.31 -15.10 -5.47
N TYR A 33 44.63 -15.27 -5.53
CA TYR A 33 45.23 -16.60 -5.37
C TYR A 33 44.83 -17.06 -3.97
N ARG A 34 43.86 -17.96 -3.87
CA ARG A 34 43.57 -18.68 -2.63
C ARG A 34 44.17 -20.06 -2.85
N GLU A 35 45.12 -20.42 -1.99
CA GLU A 35 46.03 -21.56 -2.17
C GLU A 35 45.33 -22.93 -2.24
N GLU A 36 44.04 -22.98 -1.92
CA GLU A 36 43.22 -24.18 -1.87
C GLU A 36 42.21 -24.13 -3.03
N GLY A 37 42.46 -24.92 -4.08
CA GLY A 37 41.73 -24.97 -5.36
C GLY A 37 40.25 -25.39 -5.28
N VAL A 38 39.43 -24.68 -4.52
CA VAL A 38 37.98 -24.91 -4.43
C VAL A 38 37.24 -23.76 -5.10
N ILE A 39 37.28 -23.75 -6.43
CA ILE A 39 36.55 -22.81 -7.30
C ILE A 39 35.02 -22.91 -7.09
N ILE A 40 34.53 -24.02 -6.54
CA ILE A 40 33.10 -24.31 -6.36
C ILE A 40 32.50 -23.62 -5.12
N LEU A 41 33.29 -23.27 -4.09
CA LEU A 41 32.75 -22.72 -2.84
C LEU A 41 32.52 -21.20 -2.82
N ILE A 42 33.04 -20.47 -3.81
CA ILE A 42 32.90 -19.00 -3.91
C ILE A 42 31.64 -18.59 -4.70
N PHE A 43 30.90 -19.55 -5.27
CA PHE A 43 29.62 -19.35 -5.96
C PHE A 43 28.41 -19.42 -5.00
N LEU A 44 28.57 -19.05 -3.73
CA LEU A 44 27.42 -18.84 -2.85
C LEU A 44 27.00 -17.36 -2.97
N PRO A 45 25.80 -17.09 -3.53
CA PRO A 45 25.37 -15.74 -3.83
C PRO A 45 25.25 -14.92 -2.54
N GLN A 46 26.06 -13.85 -2.44
CA GLN A 46 25.79 -12.82 -1.46
C GLN A 46 24.47 -12.12 -1.83
N ASP A 47 23.67 -11.86 -0.79
CA ASP A 47 22.52 -10.96 -0.74
C ASP A 47 21.13 -11.49 -1.13
N ILE A 48 20.72 -12.66 -0.61
CA ILE A 48 19.28 -12.99 -0.50
C ILE A 48 18.57 -12.10 0.55
N HIS A 49 19.32 -11.50 1.48
CA HIS A 49 18.75 -10.79 2.63
C HIS A 49 18.38 -9.31 2.37
N ALA A 50 18.93 -8.66 1.33
CA ALA A 50 18.64 -7.26 1.05
C ALA A 50 17.43 -7.06 0.11
N GLU A 51 17.07 -8.08 -0.67
CA GLU A 51 16.00 -7.95 -1.69
C GLU A 51 14.62 -8.40 -1.18
N ALA A 52 14.54 -8.94 0.04
CA ALA A 52 13.31 -9.50 0.61
C ALA A 52 12.38 -8.48 1.30
N VAL A 53 12.66 -7.18 1.29
CA VAL A 53 11.73 -6.17 1.82
C VAL A 53 10.65 -5.86 0.79
N LYS A 54 9.69 -6.78 0.64
CA LYS A 54 8.48 -6.55 -0.16
C LYS A 54 7.76 -5.32 0.38
N LYS A 55 7.61 -4.30 -0.47
CA LYS A 55 6.85 -3.08 -0.15
C LYS A 55 5.44 -3.46 0.30
N ARG A 56 5.07 -3.13 1.53
CA ARG A 56 3.73 -3.32 2.08
C ARG A 56 2.72 -2.64 1.16
N ARG A 57 1.76 -3.41 0.62
CA ARG A 57 0.71 -2.87 -0.26
C ARG A 57 -0.15 -1.88 0.54
N ARG A 58 -0.27 -0.64 0.05
CA ARG A 58 -1.16 0.36 0.66
C ARG A 58 -2.59 0.09 0.18
N ALA A 59 -3.52 -0.16 1.09
CA ALA A 59 -4.93 -0.36 0.74
C ALA A 59 -5.62 1.00 0.56
N THR A 60 -6.02 1.32 -0.67
CA THR A 60 -6.83 2.51 -0.97
C THR A 60 -8.30 2.21 -0.70
N LYS A 61 -8.89 2.87 0.29
CA LYS A 61 -10.35 2.83 0.51
C LYS A 61 -11.03 3.66 -0.58
N LYS A 62 -11.41 3.02 -1.69
CA LYS A 62 -12.28 3.65 -2.69
C LYS A 62 -13.67 3.84 -2.06
N PRO A 63 -14.25 5.06 -2.06
CA PRO A 63 -15.61 5.26 -1.58
C PRO A 63 -16.58 4.60 -2.56
N TYR A 64 -16.97 3.35 -2.28
CA TYR A 64 -17.98 2.65 -3.06
C TYR A 64 -19.37 3.00 -2.53
N SER A 65 -20.01 4.02 -3.11
CA SER A 65 -21.45 4.16 -2.99
C SER A 65 -22.11 3.14 -3.92
N ARG A 66 -22.89 2.22 -3.38
CA ARG A 66 -23.75 1.31 -4.16
C ARG A 66 -25.21 1.64 -3.91
N SER A 67 -26.07 1.32 -4.88
CA SER A 67 -27.50 1.24 -4.61
C SER A 67 -27.76 0.16 -3.55
N ILE A 68 -28.72 0.43 -2.69
CA ILE A 68 -29.16 -0.48 -1.62
C ILE A 68 -30.65 -0.74 -1.87
N VAL A 69 -31.17 -1.92 -1.52
CA VAL A 69 -32.51 -2.42 -1.90
C VAL A 69 -33.68 -1.44 -1.62
N GLY A 70 -33.51 -0.46 -0.71
CA GLY A 70 -34.51 0.57 -0.43
C GLY A 70 -34.19 2.00 -0.88
N ALA A 71 -33.06 2.25 -1.58
CA ALA A 71 -32.70 3.57 -2.06
C ALA A 71 -31.77 3.53 -3.29
N THR A 72 -32.11 4.32 -4.31
CA THR A 72 -31.22 4.53 -5.47
C THR A 72 -29.98 5.32 -5.07
N LEU A 73 -28.90 5.15 -5.85
CA LEU A 73 -27.60 5.75 -5.57
C LEU A 73 -27.65 7.29 -5.50
N GLU A 74 -28.51 7.91 -6.29
CA GLU A 74 -28.72 9.37 -6.32
C GLU A 74 -29.37 9.90 -5.04
N VAL A 75 -30.36 9.19 -4.51
CA VAL A 75 -31.05 9.58 -3.27
C VAL A 75 -30.08 9.52 -2.09
N ILE A 76 -29.20 8.51 -2.07
CA ILE A 76 -28.17 8.37 -1.03
C ILE A 76 -27.16 9.52 -1.09
N GLN A 77 -26.75 9.94 -2.28
CA GLN A 77 -25.83 11.06 -2.44
C GLN A 77 -26.46 12.37 -2.00
N LYS A 78 -27.69 12.65 -2.44
CA LYS A 78 -28.44 13.86 -2.06
C LYS A 78 -28.57 14.00 -0.54
N LYS A 79 -29.00 12.94 0.15
CA LYS A 79 -29.11 12.91 1.62
C LYS A 79 -27.78 13.09 2.35
N ARG A 80 -26.65 12.72 1.73
CA ARG A 80 -25.31 12.91 2.30
C ARG A 80 -24.75 14.31 2.08
N THR A 81 -25.12 14.96 0.98
CA THR A 81 -24.66 16.31 0.61
C THR A 81 -25.49 17.44 1.21
N GLU A 82 -26.64 17.13 1.82
CA GLU A 82 -27.45 18.11 2.54
C GLU A 82 -26.65 18.83 3.62
N LYS A 83 -26.78 20.16 3.65
CA LYS A 83 -26.11 21.01 4.64
C LYS A 83 -26.59 20.63 6.05
N PRO A 84 -25.70 20.64 7.06
CA PRO A 84 -26.04 20.25 8.42
C PRO A 84 -27.19 21.09 8.99
N GLU A 85 -27.25 22.39 8.67
CA GLU A 85 -28.32 23.31 9.10
C GLU A 85 -29.72 22.83 8.71
N VAL A 86 -29.88 22.29 7.49
CA VAL A 86 -31.18 21.76 7.00
C VAL A 86 -31.55 20.48 7.74
N ARG A 87 -30.55 19.67 8.10
CA ARG A 87 -30.76 18.42 8.84
C ARG A 87 -31.15 18.68 10.29
N ASP A 88 -30.57 19.70 10.91
CA ASP A 88 -30.87 20.09 12.29
C ASP A 88 -32.25 20.75 12.38
N ALA A 89 -32.63 21.59 11.42
CA ALA A 89 -33.99 22.13 11.32
C ALA A 89 -35.06 21.02 11.17
N ALA A 90 -34.80 20.00 10.34
CA ALA A 90 -35.70 18.87 10.18
C ALA A 90 -35.83 18.03 11.48
N ARG A 91 -34.74 17.88 12.24
CA ARG A 91 -34.76 17.23 13.56
C ARG A 91 -35.57 18.03 14.57
N GLU A 92 -35.36 19.34 14.65
CA GLU A 92 -36.10 20.21 15.57
C GLU A 92 -37.60 20.22 15.25
N ALA A 93 -37.98 20.25 13.97
CA ALA A 93 -39.38 20.15 13.55
C ALA A 93 -40.00 18.81 13.97
N ALA A 94 -39.28 17.70 13.80
CA ALA A 94 -39.74 16.38 14.24
C ALA A 94 -39.86 16.28 15.77
N LEU A 95 -38.91 16.84 16.51
CA LEU A 95 -38.96 16.89 17.98
C LEU A 95 -40.15 17.73 18.47
N ARG A 96 -40.42 18.88 17.84
CA ARG A 96 -41.58 19.72 18.15
C ARG A 96 -42.90 19.01 17.84
N TYR A 97 -42.98 18.31 16.72
CA TYR A 97 -44.18 17.53 16.39
C TYR A 97 -44.38 16.38 17.39
N CYS A 98 -43.31 15.67 17.75
CA CYS A 98 -43.36 14.58 18.72
C CYS A 98 -43.77 15.08 20.11
N SER A 99 -43.20 16.20 20.58
CA SER A 99 -43.58 16.80 21.87
C SER A 99 -45.02 17.30 21.88
N PHE A 100 -45.48 17.87 20.76
CA PHE A 100 -46.86 18.31 20.60
C PHE A 100 -47.86 17.15 20.62
N VAL A 101 -47.57 16.06 19.89
CA VAL A 101 -48.40 14.85 19.90
C VAL A 101 -48.39 14.19 21.28
N ALA A 102 -47.24 14.15 21.96
CA ALA A 102 -47.15 13.63 23.33
C ALA A 102 -48.03 14.44 24.30
N LEU A 103 -48.00 15.77 24.22
CA LEU A 103 -48.86 16.63 25.03
C LEU A 103 -50.35 16.36 24.76
N ILE A 104 -50.75 16.23 23.49
CA ILE A 104 -52.14 15.92 23.12
C ILE A 104 -52.57 14.56 23.68
N VAL A 105 -51.71 13.53 23.55
CA VAL A 105 -52.02 12.19 24.06
C VAL A 105 -52.10 12.19 25.58
N SER A 106 -51.20 12.89 26.28
CA SER A 106 -51.28 13.04 27.74
C SER A 106 -52.57 13.75 28.18
N TYR A 107 -52.93 14.86 27.52
CA TYR A 107 -54.17 15.59 27.82
C TYR A 107 -55.43 14.75 27.54
N ALA A 108 -55.40 13.88 26.53
CA ALA A 108 -56.51 12.98 26.20
C ALA A 108 -56.63 11.76 27.14
N ILE A 109 -55.58 11.45 27.91
CA ILE A 109 -55.59 10.37 28.92
C ILE A 109 -56.00 10.91 30.31
N GLU A 110 -55.79 12.20 30.57
CA GLU A 110 -56.15 12.87 31.83
C GLU A 110 -57.61 13.41 31.88
N ILE A 111 -58.36 13.34 30.78
CA ILE A 111 -59.81 13.64 30.68
C ILE A 111 -60.60 12.33 30.75
#